data_AF-A0A521I6E9-F1
#
_entry.id   AF-A0A521I6E9-F1
#
_cell.length_a   1.000
_cell.length_b   1.000
_cell.length_c   1.000
_cell.angle_alpha   90.00
_cell.angle_beta   90.00
_cell.angle_gamma   90.00
#
_symmetry.space_group_name_H-M   'P 1'
#
loop_
_entity.id
_entity.type
_entity.pdbx_description
1 polymer ?
#
loop_
_entity_poly.entity_id
_entity_poly.type
_entity_poly.pdbx_seq_one_letter_code
_entity_poly.pdbx_strand_id
1 'polypeptide(L)'
;MIQVTFEINGKKVDPDDIAEGIQRSVLVKIQDLLEEDLGELTCPEHGAAPSILCKGDNLDDLNVQVWACCKNFADRAASEIYVGDDEREYRANVELYGEEAHKFHEHLFCQTCKQVTAHILQYAQTYKFMLVSEGLPFHFFWDLWLIWRCNHCGSLLLEDSYKATEWFEGKPFDGDYRIARFYPDTQNRDKAVSTRIEIPSDSLTPKSFSHAPRKIQRGYSEVIGAYNSHLEILCTMGLRGVLEEIADDKKVAQPDDYQWRKIRNLTSLGVKEGVIEALLGILELGHSAVHELASAKSKDLRRAIELLEQILDIVYEMEPRAKPLKKHWKKAEQQRKERKLKKNEQEKNS
;
A
#
# COMPACT_ATOMS: atom_id res chain seq x y z
N MET A 1 33.36 -1.71 -33.87
CA MET A 1 33.59 -0.51 -33.06
C MET A 1 32.40 0.39 -33.27
N ILE A 2 31.62 0.62 -32.22
CA ILE A 2 30.44 1.48 -32.25
C ILE A 2 30.90 2.95 -32.30
N GLN A 3 30.02 3.83 -32.78
CA GLN A 3 30.29 5.26 -32.76
C GLN A 3 29.60 5.88 -31.56
N VAL A 4 30.37 6.40 -30.59
CA VAL A 4 29.86 7.18 -29.45
C VAL A 4 30.17 8.66 -29.68
N THR A 5 29.17 9.53 -29.51
CA THR A 5 29.34 10.99 -29.67
C THR A 5 28.74 11.71 -28.48
N PHE A 6 29.43 12.73 -27.97
CA PHE A 6 28.93 13.58 -26.88
C PHE A 6 28.53 14.97 -27.38
N GLU A 7 27.39 15.47 -26.92
CA GLU A 7 26.91 16.84 -27.15
C GLU A 7 26.54 17.48 -25.81
N ILE A 8 27.32 18.45 -25.36
CA ILE A 8 27.05 19.20 -24.12
C ILE A 8 26.76 20.65 -24.47
N ASN A 9 25.62 21.16 -24.00
CA ASN A 9 25.17 22.53 -24.27
C ASN A 9 25.12 22.85 -25.78
N GLY A 10 24.60 21.90 -26.57
CA GLY A 10 24.46 22.02 -28.02
C GLY A 10 25.77 22.00 -28.82
N LYS A 11 26.92 21.73 -28.19
CA LYS A 11 28.22 21.62 -28.86
C LYS A 11 28.72 20.20 -28.80
N LYS A 12 29.29 19.71 -29.91
CA LYS A 12 30.00 18.44 -29.92
C LYS A 12 31.25 18.56 -29.07
N VAL A 13 31.45 17.57 -28.20
CA VAL A 13 32.59 17.51 -27.29
C VAL A 13 33.29 16.18 -27.50
N ASP A 14 34.60 16.23 -27.65
CA ASP A 14 35.46 15.05 -27.59
C ASP A 14 35.96 14.91 -26.13
N PRO A 15 35.76 13.77 -25.45
CA PRO A 15 36.24 13.56 -24.09
C PRO A 15 37.73 13.87 -23.92
N ASP A 16 38.56 13.67 -24.95
CA ASP A 16 40.00 13.91 -24.88
C ASP A 16 40.40 15.39 -24.92
N ASP A 17 39.53 16.25 -25.45
CA ASP A 17 39.75 17.69 -25.60
C ASP A 17 39.26 18.52 -24.40
N ILE A 18 38.70 17.88 -23.37
CA ILE A 18 38.19 18.56 -22.16
C ILE A 18 39.33 18.87 -21.18
N ALA A 19 39.50 20.15 -20.85
CA ALA A 19 40.52 20.63 -19.91
C ALA A 19 40.24 20.29 -18.44
N GLU A 20 38.96 20.13 -18.05
CA GLU A 20 38.57 19.75 -16.70
C GLU A 20 38.73 18.24 -16.47
N GLY A 21 39.65 17.86 -15.59
CA GLY A 21 40.00 16.45 -15.38
C GLY A 21 38.86 15.56 -14.91
N ILE A 22 37.93 16.08 -14.10
CA ILE A 22 36.79 15.30 -13.60
C ILE A 22 35.79 15.03 -14.72
N GLN A 23 35.42 16.08 -15.48
CA GLN A 23 34.48 15.94 -16.59
C GLN A 23 35.01 15.00 -17.68
N ARG A 24 36.31 15.11 -18.00
CA ARG A 24 36.98 14.16 -18.89
C ARG A 24 36.87 12.72 -18.39
N SER A 25 37.16 12.49 -17.11
CA SER A 25 37.19 11.14 -16.53
C SER A 25 35.80 10.48 -16.57
N VAL A 26 34.74 11.27 -16.32
CA VAL A 26 33.35 10.79 -16.39
C VAL A 26 32.96 10.41 -17.81
N LEU A 27 33.23 11.28 -18.80
CA LEU A 27 32.84 10.97 -20.19
C LEU A 27 33.62 9.82 -20.80
N VAL A 28 34.91 9.70 -20.49
CA VAL A 28 35.72 8.54 -20.88
C VAL A 28 35.15 7.27 -20.26
N LYS A 29 34.79 7.30 -18.97
CA LYS A 29 34.20 6.12 -18.32
C LYS A 29 32.85 5.72 -18.91
N ILE A 30 32.01 6.69 -19.28
CA ILE A 30 30.74 6.44 -19.97
C ILE A 30 31.00 5.83 -21.35
N GLN A 31 31.99 6.34 -22.09
CA GLN A 31 32.37 5.80 -23.39
C GLN A 31 32.85 4.35 -23.27
N ASP A 32 33.75 4.07 -22.33
CA ASP A 32 34.27 2.71 -22.09
C ASP A 32 33.14 1.72 -21.79
N LEU A 33 32.18 2.09 -20.93
CA LEU A 33 31.04 1.25 -20.57
C LEU A 33 30.15 0.96 -21.79
N LEU A 34 29.83 2.00 -22.57
CA LEU A 34 29.01 1.84 -23.77
C LEU A 34 29.70 0.99 -24.83
N GLU A 35 31.02 1.12 -24.98
CA GLU A 35 31.82 0.29 -25.89
C GLU A 35 31.93 -1.15 -25.40
N GLU A 36 31.98 -1.40 -24.09
CA GLU A 36 31.94 -2.74 -23.49
C GLU A 36 30.58 -3.41 -23.75
N ASP A 37 29.48 -2.74 -23.42
CA ASP A 37 28.13 -3.31 -23.48
C ASP A 37 27.64 -3.50 -24.93
N LEU A 38 27.97 -2.57 -25.83
CA LEU A 38 27.43 -2.57 -27.20
C LEU A 38 28.47 -2.87 -28.28
N GLY A 39 29.75 -2.95 -27.94
CA GLY A 39 30.85 -3.07 -28.90
C GLY A 39 30.75 -4.29 -29.81
N GLU A 40 30.18 -5.38 -29.31
CA GLU A 40 29.99 -6.65 -30.02
C GLU A 40 28.64 -6.75 -30.75
N LEU A 41 27.72 -5.81 -30.52
CA LEU A 41 26.39 -5.86 -31.11
C LEU A 41 26.43 -5.50 -32.60
N THR A 42 25.88 -6.40 -33.40
CA THR A 42 25.64 -6.18 -34.82
C THR A 42 24.20 -6.54 -35.17
N CYS A 43 23.62 -5.77 -36.10
CA CYS A 43 22.28 -6.05 -36.58
C CYS A 43 22.27 -7.41 -37.29
N PRO A 44 21.43 -8.38 -36.89
CA PRO A 44 21.39 -9.69 -37.54
C PRO A 44 20.90 -9.61 -38.99
N GLU A 45 20.13 -8.57 -39.33
CA GLU A 45 19.55 -8.37 -40.66
C GLU A 45 20.46 -7.57 -41.59
N HIS A 46 21.15 -6.55 -41.06
CA HIS A 46 21.87 -5.56 -41.88
C HIS A 46 23.39 -5.53 -41.62
N GLY A 47 23.88 -6.25 -40.60
CA GLY A 47 25.30 -6.29 -40.23
C GLY A 47 25.87 -5.00 -39.66
N ALA A 48 25.08 -3.93 -39.54
CA ALA A 48 25.51 -2.63 -39.04
C ALA A 48 25.60 -2.62 -37.50
N ALA A 49 26.56 -1.86 -36.97
CA ALA A 49 26.68 -1.57 -35.53
C ALA A 49 25.81 -0.37 -35.14
N PRO A 50 25.39 -0.24 -33.86
CA PRO A 50 24.64 0.92 -33.41
C PRO A 50 25.54 2.16 -33.31
N SER A 51 24.90 3.34 -33.34
CA SER A 51 25.52 4.63 -33.08
C SER A 51 24.86 5.28 -31.88
N ILE A 52 25.64 5.87 -30.99
CA ILE A 52 25.18 6.41 -29.72
C ILE A 52 25.45 7.91 -29.67
N LEU A 53 24.45 8.67 -29.27
CA LEU A 53 24.54 10.09 -28.98
C LEU A 53 24.21 10.32 -27.51
N CYS A 54 25.19 10.79 -26.74
CA CYS A 54 25.03 11.22 -25.37
C CYS A 54 24.88 12.74 -25.33
N LYS A 55 23.70 13.25 -24.93
CA LYS A 55 23.36 14.67 -25.01
C LYS A 55 22.77 15.21 -23.71
N GLY A 56 23.25 16.37 -23.25
CA GLY A 56 22.72 17.10 -22.10
C GLY A 56 23.15 18.57 -22.12
N ASP A 57 22.61 19.41 -21.24
CA ASP A 57 23.14 20.76 -21.04
C ASP A 57 24.40 20.73 -20.14
N ASN A 58 24.56 19.69 -19.32
CA ASN A 58 25.69 19.41 -18.44
C ASN A 58 25.86 17.88 -18.23
N LEU A 59 26.59 17.46 -17.20
CA LEU A 59 26.81 16.02 -16.91
C LEU A 59 25.63 15.38 -16.16
N ASP A 60 24.90 16.16 -15.37
CA ASP A 60 23.82 15.66 -14.51
C ASP A 60 22.53 15.36 -15.29
N ASP A 61 22.43 15.87 -16.52
CA ASP A 61 21.25 15.73 -17.40
C ASP A 61 21.57 15.01 -18.72
N LEU A 62 22.66 14.23 -18.74
CA LEU A 62 23.11 13.50 -19.91
C LEU A 62 22.09 12.39 -20.27
N ASN A 63 21.51 12.49 -21.45
CA ASN A 63 20.60 11.49 -22.01
C ASN A 63 21.29 10.69 -23.12
N VAL A 64 21.09 9.39 -23.12
CA VAL A 64 21.65 8.49 -24.15
C VAL A 64 20.60 8.20 -25.21
N GLN A 65 20.95 8.44 -26.48
CA GLN A 65 20.11 8.13 -27.63
C GLN A 65 20.80 7.08 -28.50
N VAL A 66 20.07 6.03 -28.85
CA VAL A 66 20.57 4.92 -29.66
C VAL A 66 19.99 5.01 -31.06
N TRP A 67 20.87 4.99 -32.05
CA TRP A 67 20.54 4.97 -33.46
C TRP A 67 21.01 3.66 -34.08
N ALA A 68 20.17 3.06 -34.91
CA ALA A 68 20.49 1.81 -35.59
C ALA A 68 19.86 1.78 -36.98
N CYS A 69 20.30 0.82 -37.80
CA CYS A 69 19.80 0.65 -39.17
C CYS A 69 18.32 0.23 -39.25
N CYS A 70 17.77 -0.41 -38.21
CA CYS A 70 16.37 -0.77 -38.12
C CYS A 70 15.85 -0.68 -36.68
N LYS A 71 14.53 -0.51 -36.53
CA LYS A 71 13.87 -0.31 -35.24
C LYS A 71 14.13 -1.46 -34.26
N ASN A 72 13.99 -2.70 -34.70
CA ASN A 72 14.22 -3.88 -33.86
C ASN A 72 15.63 -3.90 -33.26
N PHE A 73 16.63 -3.47 -34.04
CA PHE A 73 18.01 -3.42 -33.57
C PHE A 73 18.27 -2.20 -32.68
N ALA A 74 17.63 -1.06 -32.94
CA ALA A 74 17.67 0.10 -32.04
C ALA A 74 17.09 -0.25 -30.67
N ASP A 75 15.94 -0.91 -30.62
CA ASP A 75 15.27 -1.31 -29.39
C ASP A 75 16.12 -2.32 -28.60
N ARG A 76 16.75 -3.28 -29.30
CA ARG A 76 17.69 -4.23 -28.69
C ARG A 76 18.93 -3.52 -28.12
N ALA A 77 19.60 -2.69 -28.90
CA ALA A 77 20.80 -1.98 -28.45
C ALA A 77 20.50 -1.03 -27.29
N ALA A 78 19.35 -0.34 -27.30
CA ALA A 78 18.88 0.45 -26.16
C ALA A 78 18.68 -0.43 -24.91
N SER A 79 18.08 -1.62 -25.07
CA SER A 79 17.83 -2.51 -23.93
C SER A 79 19.08 -3.06 -23.23
N GLU A 80 20.25 -2.96 -23.86
CA GLU A 80 21.56 -3.36 -23.30
C GLU A 80 22.19 -2.19 -22.51
N ILE A 81 22.08 -0.94 -22.99
CA ILE A 81 22.59 0.26 -22.27
C ILE A 81 21.82 0.53 -20.97
N TYR A 82 20.50 0.33 -20.99
CA TYR A 82 19.64 0.62 -19.84
C TYR A 82 19.72 -0.47 -18.74
N VAL A 83 20.80 -1.26 -18.70
CA VAL A 83 21.08 -2.30 -17.71
C VAL A 83 22.47 -2.07 -17.12
N GLY A 84 22.66 -0.95 -16.44
CA GLY A 84 23.91 -0.61 -15.76
C GLY A 84 23.67 -0.17 -14.32
N ASP A 85 23.79 -1.12 -13.40
CA ASP A 85 24.12 -1.01 -11.97
C ASP A 85 23.72 0.27 -11.20
N ASP A 86 22.43 0.39 -10.84
CA ASP A 86 22.01 0.66 -9.45
C ASP A 86 20.49 0.41 -9.20
N GLU A 87 19.69 0.14 -10.23
CA GLU A 87 18.25 -0.13 -10.08
C GLU A 87 17.89 -1.56 -10.51
N ARG A 88 18.04 -2.49 -9.56
CA ARG A 88 17.60 -3.88 -9.71
C ARG A 88 16.06 -4.04 -9.64
N GLU A 89 15.29 -3.02 -10.01
CA GLU A 89 13.84 -2.98 -9.82
C GLU A 89 13.12 -2.32 -11.01
N TYR A 90 12.10 -3.00 -11.53
CA TYR A 90 11.08 -2.51 -12.48
C TYR A 90 11.43 -2.37 -13.98
N ARG A 91 11.49 -3.50 -14.68
CA ARG A 91 11.19 -3.52 -16.13
C ARG A 91 9.67 -3.47 -16.36
N ALA A 92 9.16 -2.25 -16.53
CA ALA A 92 7.81 -1.91 -16.97
C ALA A 92 7.56 -2.22 -18.45
N ASN A 93 6.56 -3.04 -18.79
CA ASN A 93 5.94 -3.00 -20.11
C ASN A 93 4.46 -2.69 -19.98
N VAL A 94 4.01 -1.55 -20.53
CA VAL A 94 2.59 -1.18 -20.53
C VAL A 94 1.91 -1.78 -21.76
N GLU A 95 1.02 -2.75 -21.58
CA GLU A 95 0.12 -3.20 -22.65
C GLU A 95 -1.22 -2.43 -22.50
N LEU A 96 -1.55 -1.62 -23.50
CA LEU A 96 -2.84 -0.96 -23.59
C LEU A 96 -3.78 -1.86 -24.40
N TYR A 97 -4.81 -2.41 -23.76
CA TYR A 97 -5.93 -3.01 -24.48
C TYR A 97 -6.79 -1.86 -25.01
N GLY A 98 -6.47 -1.39 -26.22
CA GLY A 98 -7.11 -0.26 -26.89
C GLY A 98 -8.58 -0.50 -27.27
N GLU A 99 -8.94 -0.19 -28.52
CA GLU A 99 -10.32 -0.13 -29.04
C GLU A 99 -11.18 -1.39 -28.82
N GLU A 100 -10.65 -2.52 -28.36
CA GLU A 100 -11.40 -3.77 -28.15
C GLU A 100 -11.87 -4.04 -26.71
N ALA A 101 -11.54 -3.17 -25.75
CA ALA A 101 -11.89 -3.35 -24.33
C ALA A 101 -13.39 -3.62 -24.09
N HIS A 102 -14.25 -3.01 -24.91
CA HIS A 102 -15.71 -3.14 -24.81
C HIS A 102 -16.27 -4.54 -25.11
N LYS A 103 -15.44 -5.48 -25.59
CA LYS A 103 -15.82 -6.89 -25.82
C LYS A 103 -15.78 -7.73 -24.54
N PHE A 104 -15.18 -7.22 -23.46
CA PHE A 104 -15.05 -7.94 -22.19
C PHE A 104 -16.19 -7.59 -21.23
N HIS A 105 -16.79 -8.62 -20.66
CA HIS A 105 -17.92 -8.51 -19.74
C HIS A 105 -17.67 -9.33 -18.48
N GLU A 106 -17.97 -8.74 -17.31
CA GLU A 106 -17.80 -9.40 -16.02
C GLU A 106 -19.03 -9.13 -15.12
N HIS A 107 -19.39 -10.09 -14.27
CA HIS A 107 -20.53 -9.96 -13.37
C HIS A 107 -20.07 -9.43 -12.00
N LEU A 108 -20.15 -8.11 -11.82
CA LEU A 108 -19.65 -7.41 -10.64
C LEU A 108 -20.80 -6.81 -9.82
N PHE A 109 -20.60 -6.66 -8.50
CA PHE A 109 -21.56 -5.99 -7.63
C PHE A 109 -21.58 -4.49 -7.91
N CYS A 110 -22.73 -3.97 -8.34
CA CYS A 110 -22.90 -2.54 -8.58
C CYS A 110 -23.39 -1.83 -7.30
N GLN A 111 -22.66 -0.83 -6.84
CA GLN A 111 -23.05 -0.02 -5.67
C GLN A 111 -24.31 0.81 -5.89
N THR A 112 -24.63 1.17 -7.13
CA THR A 112 -25.85 1.93 -7.45
C THR A 112 -27.05 0.99 -7.54
N CYS A 113 -26.93 -0.15 -8.24
CA CYS A 113 -28.01 -1.13 -8.37
C CYS A 113 -28.23 -1.97 -7.11
N LYS A 114 -27.25 -1.99 -6.19
CA LYS A 114 -27.24 -2.84 -4.97
C LYS A 114 -27.40 -4.34 -5.25
N GLN A 115 -26.96 -4.79 -6.42
CA GLN A 115 -27.00 -6.18 -6.86
C GLN A 115 -25.85 -6.47 -7.84
N VAL A 116 -25.59 -7.75 -8.09
CA VAL A 116 -24.65 -8.18 -9.14
C VAL A 116 -25.26 -7.86 -10.50
N THR A 117 -24.49 -7.21 -11.36
CA THR A 117 -24.90 -6.83 -12.71
C THR A 117 -23.76 -7.07 -13.69
N ALA A 118 -24.09 -7.29 -14.96
CA ALA A 118 -23.08 -7.28 -16.00
C ALA A 118 -22.42 -5.89 -16.10
N HIS A 119 -21.10 -5.87 -16.07
CA HIS A 119 -20.29 -4.69 -16.34
C HIS A 119 -19.50 -4.90 -17.62
N ILE A 120 -19.32 -3.83 -18.38
CA ILE A 120 -18.56 -3.80 -19.62
C ILE A 120 -17.24 -3.09 -19.34
N LEU A 121 -16.11 -3.71 -19.71
CA LEU A 121 -14.82 -3.07 -19.60
C LEU A 121 -14.76 -1.88 -20.57
N GLN A 122 -14.43 -0.70 -20.05
CA GLN A 122 -14.31 0.53 -20.84
C GLN A 122 -12.85 0.88 -21.11
N TYR A 123 -11.97 0.54 -20.17
CA TYR A 123 -10.55 0.86 -20.25
C TYR A 123 -9.75 -0.18 -19.48
N ALA A 124 -8.59 -0.54 -20.00
CA ALA A 124 -7.66 -1.44 -19.36
C ALA A 124 -6.24 -0.96 -19.61
N GLN A 125 -5.53 -0.71 -18.52
CA GLN A 125 -4.11 -0.47 -18.52
C GLN A 125 -3.45 -1.61 -17.75
N THR A 126 -2.52 -2.29 -18.40
CA THR A 126 -1.77 -3.35 -17.76
C THR A 126 -0.31 -2.99 -17.74
N TYR A 127 0.36 -3.38 -16.68
CA TYR A 127 1.77 -3.15 -16.45
C TYR A 127 2.39 -4.48 -16.11
N LYS A 128 3.13 -5.04 -17.07
CA LYS A 128 3.83 -6.30 -16.90
C LYS A 128 5.24 -6.04 -16.42
N PHE A 129 5.65 -6.71 -15.35
CA PHE A 129 7.03 -6.69 -14.87
C PHE A 129 7.53 -8.09 -14.55
N MET A 130 8.85 -8.24 -14.58
CA MET A 130 9.53 -9.50 -14.28
C MET A 130 10.39 -9.31 -13.04
N LEU A 131 10.27 -10.19 -12.06
CA LEU A 131 11.26 -10.28 -10.97
C LEU A 131 12.27 -11.37 -11.33
N VAL A 132 13.53 -10.98 -11.34
CA VAL A 132 14.67 -11.90 -11.52
C VAL A 132 15.41 -11.94 -10.18
N SER A 133 15.31 -13.08 -9.49
CA SER A 133 16.10 -13.35 -8.29
C SER A 133 17.12 -14.41 -8.61
N GLU A 134 18.35 -14.26 -8.09
CA GLU A 134 19.38 -15.29 -8.21
C GLU A 134 18.84 -16.63 -7.68
N GLY A 135 18.91 -17.67 -8.52
CA GLY A 135 18.51 -19.03 -8.15
C GLY A 135 17.01 -19.34 -8.21
N LEU A 136 16.14 -18.41 -8.65
CA LEU A 136 14.72 -18.65 -8.85
C LEU A 136 14.32 -18.54 -10.34
N PRO A 137 13.30 -19.31 -10.79
CA PRO A 137 12.76 -19.16 -12.14
C PRO A 137 12.19 -17.75 -12.35
N PHE A 138 12.19 -17.28 -13.59
CA PHE A 138 11.63 -15.98 -13.95
C PHE A 138 10.15 -15.90 -13.57
N HIS A 139 9.78 -14.93 -12.73
CA HIS A 139 8.39 -14.68 -12.37
C HIS A 139 7.90 -13.44 -13.10
N PHE A 140 6.74 -13.56 -13.77
CA PHE A 140 6.05 -12.41 -14.35
C PHE A 140 4.89 -12.00 -13.48
N PHE A 141 4.73 -10.69 -13.37
CA PHE A 141 3.69 -10.02 -12.65
C PHE A 141 2.99 -9.04 -13.58
N TRP A 142 1.70 -8.83 -13.34
CA TRP A 142 0.91 -7.82 -14.02
C TRP A 142 0.15 -7.02 -12.99
N ASP A 143 0.35 -5.71 -12.97
CA ASP A 143 -0.60 -4.77 -12.40
C ASP A 143 -1.61 -4.39 -13.48
N LEU A 144 -2.88 -4.29 -13.10
CA LEU A 144 -4.02 -4.17 -14.00
C LEU A 144 -4.96 -3.10 -13.43
N TRP A 145 -5.08 -1.97 -14.12
CA TRP A 145 -6.08 -0.94 -13.84
C TRP A 145 -7.18 -0.98 -14.87
N LEU A 146 -8.37 -1.41 -14.44
CA LEU A 146 -9.51 -1.63 -15.32
C LEU A 146 -10.68 -0.72 -14.92
N ILE A 147 -11.30 -0.04 -15.88
CA ILE A 147 -12.51 0.73 -15.64
C ILE A 147 -13.69 -0.04 -16.22
N TRP A 148 -14.61 -0.43 -15.36
CA TRP A 148 -15.83 -1.15 -15.67
C TRP A 148 -17.04 -0.23 -15.65
N ARG A 149 -17.98 -0.41 -16.58
CA ARG A 149 -19.26 0.31 -16.61
C ARG A 149 -20.41 -0.67 -16.40
N CYS A 150 -21.24 -0.43 -15.39
CA CYS A 150 -22.46 -1.20 -15.16
C CYS A 150 -23.41 -1.09 -16.35
N ASN A 151 -23.81 -2.22 -16.92
CA ASN A 151 -24.71 -2.24 -18.08
C ASN A 151 -26.16 -1.86 -17.73
N HIS A 152 -26.53 -1.85 -16.43
CA HIS A 152 -27.88 -1.50 -15.99
C HIS A 152 -28.05 -0.01 -15.66
N CYS A 153 -27.19 0.55 -14.80
CA CYS A 153 -27.30 1.95 -14.36
C CYS A 153 -26.22 2.88 -14.92
N GLY A 154 -25.23 2.34 -15.63
CA GLY A 154 -24.12 3.12 -16.20
C GLY A 154 -23.03 3.56 -15.21
N SER A 155 -23.12 3.21 -13.93
CA SER A 155 -22.09 3.56 -12.94
C SER A 155 -20.73 2.97 -13.30
N LEU A 156 -19.66 3.72 -13.03
CA LEU A 156 -18.29 3.26 -13.20
C LEU A 156 -17.75 2.59 -11.93
N LEU A 157 -16.87 1.61 -12.14
CA LEU A 157 -16.13 0.90 -11.11
C LEU A 157 -14.68 0.78 -11.58
N LEU A 158 -13.72 1.26 -10.78
CA LEU A 158 -12.30 1.03 -11.03
C LEU A 158 -11.89 -0.26 -10.33
N GLU A 159 -11.21 -1.13 -11.06
CA GLU A 159 -10.52 -2.28 -10.51
C GLU A 159 -9.02 -2.04 -10.56
N ASP A 160 -8.37 -2.20 -9.41
CA ASP A 160 -6.93 -2.26 -9.23
C ASP A 160 -6.59 -3.73 -8.92
N SER A 161 -6.02 -4.44 -9.89
CA SER A 161 -5.76 -5.87 -9.76
C SER A 161 -4.34 -6.27 -10.10
N TYR A 162 -3.91 -7.39 -9.53
CA TYR A 162 -2.56 -7.93 -9.64
C TYR A 162 -2.63 -9.40 -10.03
N LYS A 163 -1.83 -9.81 -11.01
CA LYS A 163 -1.72 -11.19 -11.51
C LYS A 163 -0.26 -11.66 -11.49
N ALA A 164 0.00 -12.94 -11.24
CA ALA A 164 1.35 -13.53 -11.25
C ALA A 164 1.38 -14.92 -11.94
N THR A 165 2.50 -15.30 -12.56
CA THR A 165 2.70 -16.62 -13.25
C THR A 165 3.07 -17.79 -12.35
N GLU A 166 2.76 -17.73 -11.05
CA GLU A 166 2.89 -18.81 -10.04
C GLU A 166 4.27 -19.06 -9.37
N TRP A 167 4.18 -19.35 -8.05
CA TRP A 167 4.84 -20.33 -7.15
C TRP A 167 4.63 -19.79 -5.71
N PHE A 168 3.60 -20.25 -5.01
CA PHE A 168 3.47 -20.07 -3.56
C PHE A 168 3.48 -21.46 -2.92
N GLU A 169 4.46 -21.72 -2.04
CA GLU A 169 4.50 -22.92 -1.17
C GLU A 169 4.55 -24.31 -1.84
N GLY A 170 5.33 -24.49 -2.91
CA GLY A 170 5.83 -25.82 -3.29
C GLY A 170 4.78 -26.81 -3.84
N LYS A 171 3.65 -26.33 -4.38
CA LYS A 171 2.73 -27.17 -5.15
C LYS A 171 2.56 -26.62 -6.58
N PRO A 172 2.44 -27.48 -7.60
CA PRO A 172 1.98 -27.04 -8.91
C PRO A 172 0.55 -26.52 -8.73
N PHE A 173 0.36 -25.23 -8.96
CA PHE A 173 -0.95 -24.62 -9.00
C PHE A 173 -1.39 -24.58 -10.47
N ASP A 174 -2.69 -24.58 -10.74
CA ASP A 174 -3.23 -24.68 -12.11
C ASP A 174 -4.23 -23.53 -12.31
N GLY A 175 -3.89 -22.33 -11.82
CA GLY A 175 -4.87 -21.28 -11.63
C GLY A 175 -4.28 -19.88 -11.56
N ASP A 176 -4.61 -19.06 -12.58
CA ASP A 176 -4.37 -17.62 -12.66
C ASP A 176 -4.83 -16.90 -11.37
N TYR A 177 -3.89 -16.60 -10.49
CA TYR A 177 -4.17 -15.81 -9.28
C TYR A 177 -4.31 -14.33 -9.65
N ARG A 178 -5.50 -13.76 -9.45
CA ARG A 178 -5.82 -12.32 -9.62
C ARG A 178 -6.32 -11.76 -8.29
N ILE A 179 -5.54 -10.89 -7.64
CA ILE A 179 -6.01 -10.07 -6.51
C ILE A 179 -6.66 -8.84 -7.12
N ALA A 180 -7.91 -8.53 -6.78
CA ALA A 180 -8.60 -7.34 -7.28
C ALA A 180 -9.15 -6.48 -6.13
N ARG A 181 -8.95 -5.16 -6.22
CA ARG A 181 -9.57 -4.14 -5.37
C ARG A 181 -10.47 -3.28 -6.23
N PHE A 182 -11.68 -3.01 -5.74
CA PHE A 182 -12.67 -2.23 -6.48
C PHE A 182 -12.94 -0.89 -5.82
N TYR A 183 -13.09 0.17 -6.62
CA TYR A 183 -13.36 1.53 -6.17
C TYR A 183 -14.57 2.12 -6.92
N PRO A 184 -15.54 2.72 -6.20
CA PRO A 184 -15.64 2.81 -4.74
C PRO A 184 -15.83 1.44 -4.09
N ASP A 185 -15.32 1.27 -2.85
CA ASP A 185 -15.25 -0.01 -2.15
C ASP A 185 -16.60 -0.73 -2.17
N THR A 186 -16.60 -1.93 -2.76
CA THR A 186 -17.79 -2.76 -2.80
C THR A 186 -17.92 -3.48 -1.46
N GLN A 187 -18.61 -2.87 -0.49
CA GLN A 187 -18.86 -3.41 0.87
C GLN A 187 -19.64 -4.76 0.92
N ASN A 188 -19.73 -5.50 -0.19
CA ASN A 188 -20.40 -6.79 -0.31
C ASN A 188 -19.48 -7.77 -1.07
N ARG A 189 -18.30 -8.04 -0.50
CA ARG A 189 -17.28 -8.93 -1.07
C ARG A 189 -17.77 -10.38 -1.22
N ASP A 190 -18.80 -10.78 -0.49
CA ASP A 190 -19.30 -12.17 -0.48
C ASP A 190 -20.20 -12.52 -1.68
N LYS A 191 -20.54 -11.57 -2.55
CA LYS A 191 -21.51 -11.81 -3.65
C LYS A 191 -20.99 -11.57 -5.06
N ALA A 192 -19.76 -11.08 -5.25
CA ALA A 192 -19.12 -11.10 -6.56
C ALA A 192 -18.45 -12.47 -6.72
N VAL A 193 -19.03 -13.34 -7.54
CA VAL A 193 -18.56 -14.72 -7.74
C VAL A 193 -17.43 -14.74 -8.78
N SER A 194 -16.38 -15.49 -8.44
CA SER A 194 -15.18 -15.87 -9.21
C SER A 194 -14.06 -14.83 -9.13
N THR A 195 -13.22 -14.81 -8.10
CA THR A 195 -12.46 -15.92 -7.51
C THR A 195 -12.68 -15.96 -6.00
N ARG A 196 -12.61 -17.15 -5.41
CA ARG A 196 -12.57 -17.32 -3.96
C ARG A 196 -11.34 -16.58 -3.43
N ILE A 197 -11.49 -15.32 -3.02
CA ILE A 197 -10.58 -14.71 -2.08
C ILE A 197 -10.86 -15.45 -0.78
N GLU A 198 -10.15 -16.56 -0.56
CA GLU A 198 -9.91 -17.02 0.80
C GLU A 198 -9.09 -15.89 1.43
N ILE A 199 -9.79 -14.93 2.03
CA ILE A 199 -9.21 -14.04 3.02
C ILE A 199 -8.49 -15.00 3.98
N PRO A 200 -7.16 -14.92 4.15
CA PRO A 200 -6.47 -15.76 5.11
C PRO A 200 -7.27 -15.68 6.40
N SER A 201 -7.64 -16.82 7.00
CA SER A 201 -8.57 -16.90 8.13
C SER A 201 -8.21 -15.98 9.31
N ASP A 202 -6.99 -15.45 9.31
CA ASP A 202 -6.40 -14.58 10.30
C ASP A 202 -6.39 -13.09 9.93
N SER A 203 -6.89 -12.66 8.76
CA SER A 203 -6.97 -11.23 8.40
C SER A 203 -8.04 -10.51 9.22
N LEU A 204 -7.74 -9.28 9.63
CA LEU A 204 -8.62 -8.46 10.46
C LEU A 204 -9.39 -7.44 9.62
N THR A 205 -10.66 -7.24 9.97
CA THR A 205 -11.47 -6.13 9.45
C THR A 205 -11.37 -4.95 10.41
N PRO A 206 -11.03 -3.74 9.93
CA PRO A 206 -10.88 -2.59 10.82
C PRO A 206 -12.23 -2.19 11.42
N LYS A 207 -12.27 -2.02 12.74
CA LYS A 207 -13.43 -1.48 13.46
C LYS A 207 -13.55 0.03 13.26
N SER A 208 -14.78 0.54 13.33
CA SER A 208 -15.06 1.97 13.24
C SER A 208 -15.09 2.62 14.63
N PHE A 209 -14.23 3.61 14.86
CA PHE A 209 -14.17 4.41 16.09
C PHE A 209 -14.49 5.87 15.79
N SER A 210 -15.76 6.17 15.54
CA SER A 210 -16.21 7.48 15.04
C SER A 210 -16.01 8.63 16.05
N HIS A 211 -15.87 8.33 17.33
CA HIS A 211 -15.63 9.31 18.39
C HIS A 211 -14.14 9.53 18.69
N ALA A 212 -13.24 8.74 18.10
CA ALA A 212 -11.80 8.96 18.20
C ALA A 212 -11.36 10.09 17.25
N PRO A 213 -10.30 10.85 17.58
CA PRO A 213 -9.68 11.81 16.66
C PRO A 213 -9.24 11.14 15.34
N ARG A 214 -9.33 11.89 14.23
CA ARG A 214 -8.95 11.38 12.89
C ARG A 214 -7.52 10.83 12.84
N LYS A 215 -6.58 11.43 13.56
CA LYS A 215 -5.19 10.99 13.62
C LYS A 215 -5.06 9.58 14.23
N ILE A 216 -5.81 9.30 15.30
CA ILE A 216 -5.85 7.98 15.95
C ILE A 216 -6.57 6.96 15.07
N GLN A 217 -7.69 7.34 14.44
CA GLN A 217 -8.39 6.46 13.49
C GLN A 217 -7.48 6.05 12.33
N ARG A 218 -6.72 7.01 11.78
CA ARG A 218 -5.77 6.78 10.70
C ARG A 218 -4.65 5.83 11.15
N GLY A 219 -4.00 6.10 12.28
CA GLY A 219 -2.95 5.24 12.82
C GLY A 219 -3.45 3.81 13.07
N TYR A 220 -4.64 3.64 13.63
CA TYR A 220 -5.26 2.31 13.79
C TYR A 220 -5.49 1.61 12.44
N SER A 221 -5.99 2.32 11.43
CA SER A 221 -6.19 1.73 10.09
C SER A 221 -4.88 1.29 9.44
N GLU A 222 -3.79 2.04 9.67
CA GLU A 222 -2.44 1.70 9.20
C GLU A 222 -1.90 0.45 9.94
N VAL A 223 -2.16 0.31 11.24
CA VAL A 223 -1.84 -0.91 12.01
C VAL A 223 -2.55 -2.14 11.44
N ILE A 224 -3.86 -2.04 11.17
CA ILE A 224 -4.63 -3.16 10.58
C ILE A 224 -4.11 -3.51 9.19
N GLY A 225 -3.79 -2.49 8.37
CA GLY A 225 -3.19 -2.69 7.06
C GLY A 225 -1.83 -3.40 7.12
N ALA A 226 -0.96 -2.98 8.04
CA ALA A 226 0.35 -3.60 8.26
C ALA A 226 0.21 -5.06 8.72
N TYR A 227 -0.68 -5.35 9.67
CA TYR A 227 -0.95 -6.71 10.13
C TYR A 227 -1.46 -7.61 9.00
N ASN A 228 -2.45 -7.15 8.24
CA ASN A 228 -3.03 -7.91 7.13
C ASN A 228 -2.06 -8.12 5.96
N SER A 229 -1.02 -7.28 5.86
CA SER A 229 0.02 -7.39 4.84
C SER A 229 1.26 -8.15 5.34
N HIS A 230 1.20 -8.78 6.52
CA HIS A 230 2.32 -9.50 7.14
C HIS A 230 3.58 -8.62 7.31
N LEU A 231 3.39 -7.36 7.72
CA LEU A 231 4.45 -6.40 7.98
C LEU A 231 4.64 -6.27 9.50
N GLU A 232 5.18 -7.29 10.16
CA GLU A 232 5.16 -7.39 11.63
C GLU A 232 5.91 -6.23 12.31
N ILE A 233 7.08 -5.83 11.80
CA ILE A 233 7.86 -4.70 12.33
C ILE A 233 7.03 -3.42 12.32
N LEU A 234 6.41 -3.10 11.17
CA LEU A 234 5.59 -1.90 11.00
C LEU A 234 4.32 -1.97 11.85
N CYS A 235 3.72 -3.15 11.98
CA CYS A 235 2.59 -3.37 12.87
C CYS A 235 2.97 -3.11 14.34
N THR A 236 4.10 -3.63 14.81
CA THR A 236 4.60 -3.38 16.18
C THR A 236 4.86 -1.89 16.42
N MET A 237 5.51 -1.21 15.47
CA MET A 237 5.76 0.24 15.55
C MET A 237 4.47 1.05 15.56
N GLY A 238 3.51 0.70 14.71
CA GLY A 238 2.22 1.36 14.63
C GLY A 238 1.40 1.21 15.91
N LEU A 239 1.37 0.01 16.52
CA LEU A 239 0.71 -0.23 17.81
C LEU A 239 1.24 0.71 18.90
N ARG A 240 2.57 0.90 18.95
CA ARG A 240 3.22 1.84 19.86
C ARG A 240 2.80 3.28 19.60
N GLY A 241 2.90 3.72 18.34
CA GLY A 241 2.55 5.09 17.96
C GLY A 241 1.09 5.42 18.28
N VAL A 242 0.16 4.49 18.04
CA VAL A 242 -1.26 4.70 18.35
C VAL A 242 -1.49 4.81 19.87
N LEU A 243 -0.86 3.96 20.68
CA LEU A 243 -1.03 4.02 22.14
C LEU A 243 -0.45 5.30 22.75
N GLU A 244 0.70 5.76 22.26
CA GLU A 244 1.29 7.04 22.66
C GLU A 244 0.37 8.21 22.28
N GLU A 245 -0.17 8.20 21.06
CA GLU A 245 -1.11 9.23 20.60
C GLU A 245 -2.40 9.26 21.44
N ILE A 246 -2.92 8.09 21.87
CA ILE A 246 -4.08 8.03 22.78
C ILE A 246 -3.76 8.66 24.13
N ALA A 247 -2.57 8.39 24.68
CA ALA A 247 -2.15 8.95 25.96
C ALA A 247 -1.97 10.48 25.89
N ASP A 248 -1.43 10.97 24.78
CA ASP A 248 -1.26 12.40 24.52
C ASP A 248 -2.62 13.10 24.28
N ASP A 249 -3.54 12.53 23.48
CA ASP A 249 -4.88 13.08 23.26
C ASP A 249 -5.67 13.26 24.56
N LYS A 250 -5.61 12.23 25.43
CA LYS A 250 -6.30 12.26 26.73
C LYS A 250 -5.57 13.04 27.80
N LYS A 251 -4.42 13.63 27.48
CA LYS A 251 -3.59 14.44 28.39
C LYS A 251 -3.27 13.69 29.69
N VAL A 252 -3.10 12.37 29.58
CA VAL A 252 -2.67 11.52 30.70
C VAL A 252 -1.14 11.38 30.72
N ALA A 253 -0.47 11.78 29.64
CA ALA A 253 0.98 11.90 29.55
C ALA A 253 1.47 13.27 30.03
N GLN A 254 2.57 13.30 30.79
CA GLN A 254 3.34 14.51 31.03
C GLN A 254 4.47 14.68 29.99
N PRO A 255 4.95 15.91 29.73
CA PRO A 255 5.99 16.17 28.73
C PRO A 255 7.28 15.36 28.92
N ASP A 256 7.65 15.10 30.19
CA ASP A 256 8.88 14.40 30.57
C ASP A 256 8.65 12.91 30.90
N ASP A 257 7.45 12.39 30.62
CA ASP A 257 7.17 10.97 30.82
C ASP A 257 7.91 10.13 29.79
N TYR A 258 8.69 9.17 30.26
CA TYR A 258 9.12 8.04 29.44
C TYR A 258 7.91 7.35 28.80
N GLN A 259 8.05 6.86 27.57
CA GLN A 259 6.93 6.35 26.76
C GLN A 259 6.12 5.25 27.46
N TRP A 260 6.79 4.33 28.18
CA TRP A 260 6.12 3.31 28.98
C TRP A 260 5.24 3.90 30.10
N ARG A 261 5.65 5.05 30.67
CA ARG A 261 4.92 5.76 31.74
C ARG A 261 3.67 6.44 31.18
N LYS A 262 3.75 7.02 29.98
CA LYS A 262 2.59 7.56 29.26
C LYS A 262 1.48 6.52 29.09
N ILE A 263 1.87 5.33 28.65
CA ILE A 263 0.93 4.23 28.38
C ILE A 263 0.36 3.68 29.69
N ARG A 264 1.15 3.62 30.76
CA ARG A 264 0.68 3.23 32.09
C ARG A 264 -0.40 4.15 32.65
N ASN A 265 -0.34 5.45 32.32
CA ASN A 265 -1.33 6.41 32.78
C ASN A 265 -2.71 6.23 32.12
N LEU A 266 -2.85 5.38 31.09
CA LEU A 266 -4.16 5.01 30.52
C LEU A 266 -5.06 4.27 31.52
N THR A 267 -4.50 3.72 32.60
CA THR A 267 -5.24 3.11 33.71
C THR A 267 -6.22 4.10 34.37
N SER A 268 -5.86 5.40 34.40
CA SER A 268 -6.71 6.47 34.89
C SER A 268 -8.02 6.64 34.09
N LEU A 269 -8.07 6.10 32.87
CA LEU A 269 -9.23 6.13 31.98
C LEU A 269 -10.14 4.90 32.12
N GLY A 270 -9.86 4.02 33.10
CA GLY A 270 -10.64 2.80 33.34
C GLY A 270 -10.14 1.57 32.56
N VAL A 271 -8.98 1.66 31.91
CA VAL A 271 -8.29 0.50 31.36
C VAL A 271 -7.69 -0.32 32.51
N LYS A 272 -7.89 -1.64 32.51
CA LYS A 272 -7.37 -2.52 33.57
C LYS A 272 -5.85 -2.62 33.50
N GLU A 273 -5.17 -2.62 34.64
CA GLU A 273 -3.70 -2.74 34.72
C GLU A 273 -3.17 -3.94 33.93
N GLY A 274 -3.81 -5.11 34.04
CA GLY A 274 -3.37 -6.31 33.31
C GLY A 274 -3.44 -6.20 31.79
N VAL A 275 -4.30 -5.32 31.23
CA VAL A 275 -4.33 -5.03 29.78
C VAL A 275 -3.12 -4.19 29.38
N ILE A 276 -2.77 -3.22 30.23
CA ILE A 276 -1.61 -2.35 30.03
C ILE A 276 -0.31 -3.15 30.15
N GLU A 277 -0.17 -4.01 31.17
CA GLU A 277 1.01 -4.87 31.35
C GLU A 277 1.22 -5.80 30.15
N ALA A 278 0.15 -6.40 29.63
CA ALA A 278 0.22 -7.25 28.44
C ALA A 278 0.69 -6.49 27.18
N LEU A 279 0.26 -5.22 27.03
CA LEU A 279 0.69 -4.39 25.90
C LEU A 279 2.11 -3.86 26.07
N LEU A 280 2.55 -3.55 27.29
CA LEU A 280 3.90 -3.05 27.55
C LEU A 280 4.98 -4.02 27.07
N GLY A 281 4.79 -5.33 27.22
CA GLY A 281 5.71 -6.33 26.66
C GLY A 281 5.82 -6.29 25.13
N ILE A 282 4.73 -5.96 24.43
CA ILE A 282 4.70 -5.81 22.97
C ILE A 282 5.33 -4.47 22.54
N LEU A 283 5.25 -3.47 23.40
CA LEU A 283 5.82 -2.15 23.17
C LEU A 283 7.33 -2.11 23.40
N GLU A 284 7.83 -2.88 24.37
CA GLU A 284 9.26 -3.14 24.53
C GLU A 284 9.84 -3.84 23.29
N LEU A 285 9.12 -4.83 22.75
CA LEU A 285 9.46 -5.42 21.45
C LEU A 285 9.40 -4.39 20.31
N GLY A 286 8.49 -3.41 20.38
CA GLY A 286 8.43 -2.30 19.43
C GLY A 286 9.62 -1.33 19.51
N HIS A 287 10.19 -1.14 20.71
CA HIS A 287 11.43 -0.39 20.87
C HIS A 287 12.61 -1.14 20.23
N SER A 288 12.71 -2.45 20.47
CA SER A 288 13.68 -3.31 19.77
C SER A 288 13.41 -3.42 18.26
N ALA A 289 12.16 -3.35 17.79
CA ALA A 289 11.83 -3.38 16.37
C ALA A 289 12.48 -2.22 15.59
N VAL A 290 12.57 -1.05 16.21
CA VAL A 290 13.17 0.15 15.62
C VAL A 290 14.70 0.06 15.56
N HIS A 291 15.33 -0.58 16.54
CA HIS A 291 16.80 -0.59 16.68
C HIS A 291 17.47 -1.89 16.23
N GLU A 292 16.75 -3.01 16.28
CA GLU A 292 17.26 -4.36 16.10
C GLU A 292 16.47 -5.14 15.03
N LEU A 293 15.47 -4.52 14.40
CA LEU A 293 14.57 -5.15 13.40
C LEU A 293 13.87 -6.42 13.91
N ALA A 294 13.70 -6.52 15.24
CA ALA A 294 13.00 -7.63 15.88
C ALA A 294 11.48 -7.38 15.87
N SER A 295 10.67 -8.38 15.54
CA SER A 295 9.21 -8.25 15.55
C SER A 295 8.54 -9.26 16.48
N ALA A 296 7.35 -8.91 16.96
CA ALA A 296 6.48 -9.86 17.65
C ALA A 296 5.87 -10.84 16.65
N LYS A 297 5.60 -12.08 17.09
CA LYS A 297 4.94 -13.09 16.23
C LYS A 297 3.53 -12.63 15.87
N SER A 298 3.06 -12.95 14.67
CA SER A 298 1.72 -12.60 14.17
C SER A 298 0.58 -12.89 15.17
N LYS A 299 0.62 -14.03 15.88
CA LYS A 299 -0.37 -14.35 16.92
C LYS A 299 -0.40 -13.38 18.10
N ASP A 300 0.76 -12.87 18.50
CA ASP A 300 0.87 -11.92 19.60
C ASP A 300 0.48 -10.51 19.13
N LEU A 301 0.80 -10.14 17.89
CA LEU A 301 0.30 -8.92 17.25
C LEU A 301 -1.22 -8.89 17.15
N ARG A 302 -1.85 -9.99 16.77
CA ARG A 302 -3.31 -10.10 16.73
C ARG A 302 -3.93 -9.81 18.10
N ARG A 303 -3.39 -10.42 19.16
CA ARG A 303 -3.82 -10.16 20.54
C ARG A 303 -3.58 -8.70 20.94
N ALA A 304 -2.46 -8.12 20.55
CA ALA A 304 -2.16 -6.71 20.80
C ALA A 304 -3.21 -5.79 20.17
N ILE A 305 -3.59 -6.06 18.92
CA ILE A 305 -4.62 -5.32 18.19
C ILE A 305 -5.97 -5.45 18.91
N GLU A 306 -6.34 -6.66 19.34
CA GLU A 306 -7.57 -6.88 20.11
C GLU A 306 -7.60 -6.07 21.42
N LEU A 307 -6.46 -5.94 22.11
CA LEU A 307 -6.34 -5.12 23.31
C LEU A 307 -6.37 -3.62 22.98
N LEU A 308 -5.74 -3.18 21.89
CA LEU A 308 -5.82 -1.80 21.42
C LEU A 308 -7.27 -1.40 21.09
N GLU A 309 -8.03 -2.27 20.42
CA GLU A 309 -9.43 -2.04 20.11
C GLU A 309 -10.29 -1.90 21.38
N GLN A 310 -10.00 -2.69 22.42
CA GLN A 310 -10.66 -2.54 23.72
C GLN A 310 -10.36 -1.18 24.36
N ILE A 311 -9.10 -0.72 24.28
CA ILE A 311 -8.71 0.61 24.76
C ILE A 311 -9.47 1.70 24.00
N LEU A 312 -9.49 1.63 22.66
CA LEU A 312 -10.21 2.59 21.83
C LEU A 312 -11.70 2.65 22.18
N ASP A 313 -12.33 1.49 22.41
CA ASP A 313 -13.73 1.43 22.81
C ASP A 313 -13.97 2.07 24.19
N ILE A 314 -13.14 1.73 25.19
CA ILE A 314 -13.21 2.30 26.55
C ILE A 314 -13.03 3.82 26.52
N VAL A 315 -12.01 4.28 25.80
CA VAL A 315 -11.51 5.66 25.87
C VAL A 315 -12.34 6.63 25.01
N TYR A 316 -12.88 6.18 23.88
CA TYR A 316 -13.60 7.05 22.94
C TYR A 316 -15.06 6.72 22.76
N GLU A 317 -15.47 5.45 22.84
CA GLU A 317 -16.81 5.04 22.42
C GLU A 317 -17.79 4.83 23.59
N MET A 318 -17.29 4.38 24.74
CA MET A 318 -18.13 4.02 25.89
C MET A 318 -18.93 5.21 26.46
N GLU A 319 -18.29 6.36 26.69
CA GLU A 319 -18.98 7.53 27.26
C GLU A 319 -20.05 8.11 26.31
N PRO A 320 -19.76 8.33 25.01
CA PRO A 320 -20.78 8.75 24.05
C PRO A 320 -21.97 7.78 23.96
N ARG A 321 -21.71 6.46 23.95
CA ARG A 321 -22.78 5.44 23.93
C ARG A 321 -23.61 5.43 25.22
N ALA A 322 -23.01 5.72 26.37
CA ALA A 322 -23.70 5.72 27.65
C ALA A 322 -24.55 6.97 27.91
N LYS A 323 -24.20 8.13 27.32
CA LYS A 323 -24.90 9.42 27.55
C LYS A 323 -26.41 9.37 27.26
N PRO A 324 -26.88 8.85 26.10
CA PRO A 324 -28.31 8.71 25.83
C PRO A 324 -29.04 7.85 26.86
N LEU A 325 -28.45 6.72 27.27
CA LEU A 325 -29.03 5.82 28.27
C LEU A 325 -29.19 6.51 29.62
N LYS A 326 -28.15 7.21 30.10
CA LYS A 326 -28.19 7.96 31.37
C LYS A 326 -29.30 9.03 31.35
N LYS A 327 -29.48 9.73 30.23
CA LYS A 327 -30.53 10.74 30.06
C LYS A 327 -31.92 10.11 30.11
N HIS A 328 -32.10 8.96 29.46
CA HIS A 328 -33.36 8.22 29.47
C HIS A 328 -33.74 7.76 30.89
N TRP A 329 -32.80 7.20 31.64
CA TRP A 329 -33.05 6.74 33.01
C TRP A 329 -33.38 7.88 33.98
N LYS A 330 -32.69 9.02 33.90
CA LYS A 330 -33.01 10.20 34.72
C LYS A 330 -34.44 10.69 34.47
N LYS A 331 -34.87 10.75 33.20
CA LYS A 331 -36.25 11.11 32.84
C LYS A 331 -37.26 10.11 33.40
N ALA A 332 -37.00 8.81 33.24
CA ALA A 332 -37.87 7.76 33.76
C ALA A 332 -37.98 7.79 35.30
N GLU A 333 -36.88 8.09 35.99
CA GLU A 333 -36.86 8.22 37.45
C GLU A 333 -37.66 9.45 37.92
N GLN A 334 -37.51 10.58 37.25
CA GLN A 334 -38.26 11.80 37.55
C GLN A 334 -39.77 11.60 37.34
N GLN A 335 -40.17 10.97 36.24
CA GLN A 335 -41.57 10.61 35.98
C GLN A 335 -42.13 9.64 37.03
N ARG A 336 -41.33 8.69 37.53
CA ARG A 336 -41.74 7.79 38.62
C ARG A 336 -41.95 8.55 39.94
N LYS A 337 -41.08 9.52 40.26
CA LYS A 337 -41.23 10.38 41.46
C LYS A 337 -42.49 11.25 41.37
N GLU A 338 -42.73 11.88 40.22
CA GLU A 338 -43.92 12.70 39.98
C GLU A 338 -45.23 11.89 40.07
N ARG A 339 -45.26 10.67 39.50
CA ARG A 339 -46.43 9.78 39.62
C ARG A 339 -46.71 9.36 41.07
N LYS A 340 -45.66 9.10 41.86
CA LYS A 340 -45.81 8.77 43.29
C LYS A 340 -46.35 9.97 44.09
N LEU A 341 -45.86 11.18 43.82
CA LEU A 341 -46.37 12.40 44.46
C LEU A 341 -47.86 12.62 44.17
N LYS A 342 -48.26 12.55 42.89
CA LYS A 342 -49.67 12.72 42.49
C LYS A 342 -50.59 11.69 43.14
N LYS A 343 -50.14 10.44 43.27
CA LYS A 343 -50.91 9.39 43.94
C LYS A 343 -51.11 9.69 45.44
N ASN A 344 -50.05 10.13 46.12
CA ASN A 344 -50.12 10.49 47.54
C ASN A 344 -50.98 11.74 47.80
N GLU A 345 -51.06 12.69 46.87
CA GLU A 345 -51.95 13.86 46.96
C GLU A 345 -53.42 13.48 46.75
N GLN A 346 -53.71 12.54 45.85
CA GLN A 346 -55.07 12.02 45.64
C GLN A 346 -55.59 11.23 46.85
N GLU A 347 -54.73 10.43 47.49
CA GLU A 347 -55.06 9.66 48.70
C GLU A 347 -55.26 10.53 49.95
N LYS A 348 -54.74 11.77 49.97
CA LYS A 348 -54.96 12.73 51.09
C LYS A 348 -56.21 13.58 50.94
N ASN A 349 -56.72 13.71 49.72
CA ASN A 349 -57.91 14.50 49.39
C ASN A 349 -59.18 13.64 49.22
N SER A 350 -59.06 12.32 49.46
CA SER A 350 -60.15 11.34 49.53
C SER A 350 -60.34 10.93 50.98
#